data_AF-A0A941TYB8-F1
#
_entry.id   AF-A0A941TYB8-F1
#
_cell.length_a   1.000
_cell.length_b   1.000
_cell.length_c   1.000
_cell.angle_alpha   90.00
_cell.angle_beta   90.00
_cell.angle_gamma   90.00
#
_symmetry.space_group_name_H-M   'P 1'
#
loop_
_entity.id
_entity.type
_entity.pdbx_description
1 polymer ?
#
loop_
_entity_poly.entity_id
_entity_poly.type
_entity_poly.pdbx_seq_one_letter_code
_entity_poly.pdbx_strand_id
1 'polypeptide(L)'
;MIRIFQIKNADSLGKLVQGGAAADAPVLQRLQALNPHVDLANLKAGSVLLVPDSAEFSAGDGDPVAGEAFDGFAGDATAGLKRSAEAVRAGIAQRDDARRQVQAAFKSAAVKRVLDADPVLRQQADSADARFKAEQKEGADALDALAAMNDALSAELAKLAKLFK
;
A
#
# COMPACT_ATOMS: atom_id res chain seq x y z
N MET A 1 -18.44 -9.34 12.05
CA MET A 1 -17.25 -8.53 11.69
C MET A 1 -16.47 -8.21 12.98
N ILE A 2 -15.22 -7.75 12.94
CA ILE A 2 -14.48 -7.35 14.17
C ILE A 2 -14.07 -5.89 14.01
N ARG A 3 -14.30 -5.08 15.03
CA ARG A 3 -13.99 -3.64 15.09
C ARG A 3 -12.93 -3.40 16.16
N ILE A 4 -12.07 -2.40 15.94
CA ILE A 4 -10.97 -2.07 16.86
C ILE A 4 -11.32 -0.80 17.66
N PHE A 5 -11.38 -0.92 18.97
CA PHE A 5 -11.72 0.18 19.88
C PHE A 5 -10.55 0.55 20.78
N GLN A 6 -10.35 1.84 21.00
CA GLN A 6 -9.46 2.33 22.06
C GLN A 6 -10.28 2.68 23.30
N ILE A 7 -9.91 2.11 24.45
CA ILE A 7 -10.49 2.43 25.74
C ILE A 7 -10.03 3.81 26.19
N LYS A 8 -10.96 4.75 26.42
CA LYS A 8 -10.64 6.10 26.93
C LYS A 8 -10.53 6.14 28.45
N ASN A 9 -11.32 5.33 29.15
CA ASN A 9 -11.35 5.24 30.61
C ASN A 9 -11.98 3.91 31.06
N ALA A 10 -11.87 3.56 32.35
CA ALA A 10 -12.37 2.31 32.90
C ALA A 10 -13.87 2.07 32.65
N ASP A 11 -14.67 3.14 32.57
CA ASP A 11 -16.12 3.08 32.31
C ASP A 11 -16.46 2.75 30.85
N SER A 12 -15.49 2.81 29.94
CA SER A 12 -15.70 2.56 28.50
C SER A 12 -16.15 1.12 28.22
N LEU A 13 -15.77 0.13 29.05
CA LEU A 13 -16.20 -1.27 28.86
C LEU A 13 -17.68 -1.47 29.14
N GLY A 14 -18.22 -0.82 30.18
CA GLY A 14 -19.66 -0.87 30.48
C GLY A 14 -20.53 -0.23 29.41
N LYS A 15 -19.96 0.68 28.60
CA LYS A 15 -20.65 1.32 27.48
C LYS A 15 -20.51 0.54 26.16
N LEU A 16 -19.46 -0.28 26.06
CA LEU A 16 -19.17 -1.16 24.92
C LEU A 16 -20.13 -2.36 24.83
N VAL A 17 -20.67 -2.83 25.96
CA VAL A 17 -21.62 -3.95 26.01
C VAL A 17 -23.03 -3.41 26.30
N GLN A 18 -24.01 -3.74 25.45
CA GLN A 18 -25.41 -3.42 25.72
C GLN A 18 -25.86 -4.15 26.98
N GLY A 19 -26.03 -3.42 28.09
CA GLY A 19 -26.35 -3.97 29.41
C GLY A 19 -25.51 -3.40 30.56
N GLY A 20 -24.46 -2.62 30.28
CA GLY A 20 -23.64 -2.02 31.36
C GLY A 20 -22.69 -3.02 31.99
N ALA A 21 -22.22 -2.72 33.22
CA ALA A 21 -21.41 -3.61 34.06
C ALA A 21 -22.08 -4.95 34.43
N ALA A 22 -23.30 -5.20 33.95
CA ALA A 22 -24.05 -6.45 34.04
C ALA A 22 -24.07 -7.20 32.70
N ALA A 23 -22.99 -7.14 31.93
CA ALA A 23 -22.82 -7.96 30.73
C ALA A 23 -22.90 -9.46 31.09
N ASP A 24 -23.76 -10.20 30.39
CA ASP A 24 -23.88 -11.65 30.57
C ASP A 24 -22.50 -12.33 30.44
N ALA A 25 -22.16 -13.22 31.38
CA ALA A 25 -20.91 -13.98 31.41
C ALA A 25 -20.44 -14.55 30.04
N PRO A 26 -21.30 -15.08 29.15
CA PRO A 26 -20.90 -15.51 27.82
C PRO A 26 -20.40 -14.39 26.88
N VAL A 27 -20.91 -13.16 27.03
CA VAL A 27 -20.50 -12.00 26.23
C VAL A 27 -19.08 -11.57 26.61
N LEU A 28 -18.79 -11.52 27.91
CA LEU A 28 -17.44 -11.22 28.43
C LEU A 28 -16.44 -12.32 28.07
N GLN A 29 -16.82 -13.60 28.12
CA GLN A 29 -15.96 -14.70 27.68
C GLN A 29 -15.59 -14.61 26.20
N ARG A 30 -16.55 -14.23 25.33
CA ARG A 30 -16.29 -14.04 23.91
C ARG A 30 -15.36 -12.85 23.65
N LEU A 31 -15.53 -11.76 24.39
CA LEU A 31 -14.62 -10.59 24.30
C LEU A 31 -13.21 -10.93 24.81
N GLN A 32 -13.10 -11.71 25.90
CA GLN A 32 -11.83 -12.18 26.45
C GLN A 32 -11.11 -13.14 25.49
N ALA A 33 -11.85 -14.01 24.81
CA ALA A 33 -11.29 -14.94 23.83
C ALA A 33 -10.66 -14.22 22.62
N LEU A 34 -11.21 -13.06 22.24
CA LEU A 34 -10.65 -12.22 21.18
C LEU A 34 -9.48 -11.35 21.66
N ASN A 35 -9.42 -11.05 22.95
CA ASN A 35 -8.39 -10.20 23.54
C ASN A 35 -7.65 -10.93 24.67
N PRO A 36 -6.97 -12.07 24.40
CA PRO A 36 -6.28 -12.83 25.44
C PRO A 36 -5.12 -12.06 26.09
N HIS A 37 -4.67 -10.99 25.43
CA HIS A 37 -3.60 -10.11 25.87
C HIS A 37 -4.06 -8.97 26.79
N VAL A 38 -5.37 -8.83 27.00
CA VAL A 38 -5.96 -7.74 27.79
C VAL A 38 -6.67 -8.30 29.01
N ASP A 39 -6.40 -7.70 30.17
CA ASP A 39 -7.18 -7.93 31.38
C ASP A 39 -8.44 -7.04 31.35
N LEU A 40 -9.59 -7.65 31.07
CA LEU A 40 -10.87 -6.93 31.00
C LEU A 40 -11.33 -6.39 32.36
N ALA A 41 -10.82 -6.92 33.48
CA ALA A 41 -11.14 -6.42 34.83
C ALA A 41 -10.35 -5.15 35.18
N ASN A 42 -9.20 -4.92 34.53
CA ASN A 42 -8.30 -3.79 34.80
C ASN A 42 -7.90 -3.06 33.51
N LEU A 43 -8.90 -2.59 32.77
CA LEU A 43 -8.64 -1.83 31.56
C LEU A 43 -8.02 -0.46 31.86
N LYS A 44 -6.89 -0.20 31.23
CA LYS A 44 -6.23 1.11 31.27
C LYS A 44 -6.70 1.97 30.10
N ALA A 45 -6.74 3.28 30.32
CA ALA A 45 -6.89 4.22 29.21
C ALA A 45 -5.77 3.99 28.17
N GLY A 46 -6.12 3.98 26.89
CA GLY A 46 -5.24 3.69 25.77
C GLY A 46 -5.19 2.22 25.35
N SER A 47 -5.75 1.28 26.13
CA SER A 47 -5.84 -0.13 25.74
C SER A 47 -6.69 -0.32 24.48
N VAL A 48 -6.25 -1.20 23.60
CA VAL A 48 -6.94 -1.53 22.34
C VAL A 48 -7.68 -2.85 22.49
N LEU A 49 -8.95 -2.89 22.08
CA LEU A 49 -9.80 -4.07 22.13
C LEU A 49 -10.37 -4.40 20.75
N LEU A 50 -10.35 -5.70 20.44
CA LEU A 50 -11.06 -6.30 19.32
C LEU A 50 -12.48 -6.65 19.75
N VAL A 51 -13.47 -6.00 19.15
CA VAL A 51 -14.88 -6.13 19.52
C VAL A 51 -15.66 -6.77 18.38
N PRO A 52 -16.46 -7.82 18.64
CA PRO A 52 -17.38 -8.35 17.65
C PRO A 52 -18.41 -7.31 17.22
N ASP A 53 -18.67 -7.24 15.92
CA ASP A 53 -19.82 -6.55 15.37
C ASP A 53 -21.06 -7.45 15.54
N SER A 54 -21.71 -7.32 16.70
CA SER A 54 -22.91 -8.05 17.05
C SER A 54 -23.80 -7.18 17.95
N ALA A 55 -25.11 -7.46 17.99
CA ALA A 55 -26.10 -6.60 18.65
C ALA A 55 -25.84 -6.40 20.16
N GLU A 56 -25.11 -7.33 20.78
CA GLU A 56 -24.71 -7.29 22.17
C GLU A 56 -23.61 -6.25 22.46
N PHE A 57 -22.89 -5.77 21.43
CA PHE A 57 -21.87 -4.73 21.57
C PHE A 57 -22.35 -3.41 20.97
N SER A 58 -22.40 -2.37 21.80
CA SER A 58 -22.77 -1.03 21.39
C SER A 58 -21.54 -0.27 20.90
N ALA A 59 -21.70 0.51 19.83
CA ALA A 59 -20.71 1.49 19.39
C ALA A 59 -20.56 2.69 20.36
N GLY A 60 -21.22 2.64 21.53
CA GLY A 60 -21.28 3.73 22.51
C GLY A 60 -19.95 3.94 23.22
N ASP A 61 -19.34 5.10 22.93
CA ASP A 61 -18.24 5.76 23.65
C ASP A 61 -16.81 5.22 23.52
N GLY A 62 -16.56 4.26 22.62
CA GLY A 62 -15.21 4.01 22.13
C GLY A 62 -15.00 4.73 20.80
N ASP A 63 -14.02 5.63 20.71
CA ASP A 63 -13.62 6.11 19.38
C ASP A 63 -13.03 4.90 18.63
N PRO A 64 -13.48 4.61 17.39
CA PRO A 64 -12.72 3.71 16.54
C PRO A 64 -11.29 4.23 16.50
N VAL A 65 -10.29 3.35 16.66
CA VAL A 65 -8.87 3.75 16.59
C VAL A 65 -8.69 4.59 15.34
N ALA A 66 -8.50 5.90 15.56
CA ALA A 66 -8.82 7.00 14.66
C ALA A 66 -8.99 6.64 13.18
N GLY A 67 -10.23 6.56 12.72
CA GLY A 67 -10.55 6.44 11.28
C GLY A 67 -9.88 7.54 10.45
N GLU A 68 -9.77 8.76 10.99
CA GLU A 68 -9.07 9.89 10.34
C GLU A 68 -7.55 9.66 10.21
N ALA A 69 -6.90 9.04 11.20
CA ALA A 69 -5.47 8.76 11.14
C ALA A 69 -5.17 7.63 10.15
N PHE A 70 -6.04 6.62 10.06
CA PHE A 70 -5.95 5.58 9.05
C PHE A 70 -6.22 6.13 7.65
N ASP A 71 -7.23 6.98 7.48
CA ASP A 71 -7.52 7.64 6.20
C ASP A 71 -6.36 8.55 5.76
N GLY A 72 -5.72 9.25 6.70
CA GLY A 72 -4.49 10.02 6.47
C GLY A 72 -3.33 9.13 6.02
N PHE A 73 -3.06 8.04 6.72
CA PHE A 73 -2.04 7.06 6.33
C PHE A 73 -2.32 6.44 4.94
N ALA A 74 -3.57 6.05 4.68
CA ALA A 74 -3.99 5.49 3.39
C ALA A 74 -3.79 6.51 2.26
N GLY A 75 -4.09 7.78 2.53
CA GLY A 75 -3.81 8.90 1.63
C GLY A 75 -2.32 9.07 1.34
N ASP A 76 -1.47 9.09 2.38
CA ASP A 76 -0.02 9.26 2.24
C ASP A 76 0.63 8.07 1.51
N ALA A 77 0.19 6.85 1.80
CA ALA A 77 0.68 5.63 1.16
C ALA A 77 0.36 5.62 -0.35
N THR A 78 -0.89 5.94 -0.72
CA THR A 78 -1.30 6.03 -2.13
C THR A 78 -0.64 7.21 -2.85
N ALA A 79 -0.48 8.36 -2.21
CA ALA A 79 0.23 9.50 -2.77
C ALA A 79 1.73 9.23 -2.96
N GLY A 80 2.37 8.52 -2.02
CA GLY A 80 3.76 8.08 -2.14
C GLY A 80 3.96 7.18 -3.35
N LEU A 81 3.10 6.18 -3.53
CA LEU A 81 3.19 5.26 -4.65
C LEU A 81 2.93 5.95 -6.00
N LYS A 82 1.97 6.88 -6.07
CA LYS A 82 1.72 7.68 -7.28
C LYS A 82 2.94 8.52 -7.67
N ARG A 83 3.58 9.19 -6.71
CA ARG A 83 4.83 9.94 -6.96
C ARG A 83 5.95 9.04 -7.48
N SER A 84 6.11 7.85 -6.90
CA SER A 84 7.07 6.87 -7.40
C SER A 84 6.76 6.42 -8.83
N ALA A 85 5.48 6.16 -9.14
CA ALA A 85 5.05 5.79 -10.49
C ALA A 85 5.30 6.91 -11.51
N GLU A 86 5.04 8.17 -11.14
CA GLU A 86 5.34 9.35 -11.96
C GLU A 86 6.84 9.51 -12.20
N ALA A 87 7.68 9.34 -11.17
CA ALA A 87 9.13 9.38 -11.30
C ALA A 87 9.66 8.29 -12.24
N VAL A 88 9.12 7.07 -12.15
CA VAL A 88 9.48 5.97 -13.05
C VAL A 88 9.04 6.26 -14.48
N ARG A 89 7.81 6.76 -14.70
CA ARG A 89 7.34 7.18 -16.04
C ARG A 89 8.23 8.26 -16.64
N ALA A 90 8.57 9.28 -15.86
CA ALA A 90 9.45 10.35 -16.31
C ALA A 90 10.86 9.82 -16.66
N GLY A 91 11.40 8.93 -15.84
CA GLY A 91 12.70 8.28 -16.10
C GLY A 91 12.69 7.43 -17.38
N ILE A 92 11.63 6.67 -17.63
CA ILE A 92 11.47 5.89 -18.87
C ILE A 92 11.39 6.82 -20.08
N ALA A 93 10.57 7.87 -20.01
CA ALA A 93 10.44 8.85 -21.10
C ALA A 93 11.78 9.53 -21.42
N GLN A 94 12.55 9.91 -20.39
CA GLN A 94 13.88 10.49 -20.57
C GLN A 94 14.86 9.52 -21.23
N ARG A 95 14.83 8.23 -20.85
CA ARG A 95 15.66 7.19 -21.46
C ARG A 95 15.28 6.93 -22.91
N ASP A 96 13.99 6.92 -23.22
CA ASP A 96 13.49 6.77 -24.59
C ASP A 96 13.94 7.92 -25.50
N ASP A 97 13.89 9.16 -25.00
CA ASP A 97 14.36 10.32 -25.77
C ASP A 97 15.88 10.31 -25.98
N ALA A 98 16.66 9.99 -24.93
CA ALA A 98 18.10 9.82 -25.05
C ALA A 98 18.44 8.72 -26.09
N ARG A 99 17.70 7.61 -26.08
CA ARG A 99 17.88 6.52 -27.05
C ARG A 99 17.59 6.98 -28.47
N ARG A 100 16.51 7.74 -28.70
CA ARG A 100 16.19 8.28 -30.04
C ARG A 100 17.31 9.15 -30.58
N GLN A 101 17.89 10.01 -29.72
CA GLN A 101 19.03 10.84 -30.09
C GLN A 101 20.27 10.00 -30.44
N VAL A 102 20.57 8.98 -29.64
CA VAL A 102 21.67 8.04 -29.90
C VAL A 102 21.45 7.31 -31.23
N GLN A 103 20.26 6.73 -31.46
CA GLN A 103 19.94 6.07 -32.73
C GLN A 103 20.03 7.01 -33.93
N ALA A 104 19.63 8.28 -33.78
CA ALA A 104 19.78 9.28 -34.84
C ALA A 104 21.26 9.53 -35.17
N ALA A 105 22.12 9.63 -34.16
CA ALA A 105 23.56 9.76 -34.34
C ALA A 105 24.16 8.52 -35.04
N PHE A 106 23.75 7.32 -34.64
CA PHE A 106 24.16 6.06 -35.28
C PHE A 106 23.74 5.97 -36.76
N LYS A 107 22.62 6.60 -37.12
CA LYS A 107 22.13 6.64 -38.51
C LYS A 107 22.82 7.72 -39.37
N SER A 108 23.65 8.58 -38.79
CA SER A 108 24.39 9.60 -39.52
C SER A 108 25.36 8.99 -40.53
N ALA A 109 25.63 9.70 -41.62
CA ALA A 109 26.50 9.20 -42.70
C ALA A 109 27.94 8.97 -42.24
N ALA A 110 28.44 9.76 -41.29
CA ALA A 110 29.79 9.60 -40.74
C ALA A 110 29.90 8.32 -39.90
N VAL A 111 28.94 8.08 -38.99
CA VAL A 111 28.95 6.89 -38.13
C VAL A 111 28.68 5.62 -38.94
N LYS A 112 27.78 5.66 -39.92
CA LYS A 112 27.55 4.54 -40.84
C LYS A 112 28.82 4.10 -41.56
N ARG A 113 29.60 5.04 -42.11
CA ARG A 113 30.87 4.70 -42.78
C ARG A 113 31.85 3.99 -41.86
N VAL A 114 31.92 4.40 -40.58
CA VAL A 114 32.78 3.75 -39.57
C VAL A 114 32.28 2.34 -39.26
N LEU A 115 30.97 2.15 -39.09
CA LEU A 115 30.35 0.84 -38.81
C LEU A 115 30.34 -0.10 -40.03
N ASP A 116 30.37 0.44 -41.24
CA ASP A 116 30.53 -0.33 -42.47
C ASP A 116 31.99 -0.77 -42.66
N ALA A 117 32.96 0.04 -42.17
CA ALA A 117 34.39 -0.27 -42.22
C ALA A 117 34.86 -1.23 -41.11
N ASP A 118 34.13 -1.33 -39.99
CA ASP A 118 34.45 -2.20 -38.87
C ASP A 118 33.24 -3.07 -38.44
N PRO A 119 33.25 -4.38 -38.79
CA PRO A 119 32.16 -5.29 -38.44
C PRO A 119 32.08 -5.61 -36.94
N VAL A 120 33.17 -5.50 -36.18
CA VAL A 120 33.16 -5.71 -34.72
C VAL A 120 32.43 -4.55 -34.04
N LEU A 121 32.72 -3.31 -34.45
CA LEU A 121 31.98 -2.12 -33.98
C LEU A 121 30.49 -2.19 -34.36
N ARG A 122 30.16 -2.70 -35.56
CA ARG A 122 28.76 -2.92 -35.95
C ARG A 122 28.06 -3.89 -35.02
N GLN A 123 28.68 -5.02 -34.71
CA GLN A 123 28.11 -6.01 -33.81
C GLN A 123 27.89 -5.45 -32.39
N GLN A 124 28.80 -4.61 -31.90
CA GLN A 124 28.62 -3.92 -30.62
C GLN A 124 27.45 -2.93 -30.64
N ALA A 125 27.29 -2.17 -31.74
CA ALA A 125 26.17 -1.25 -31.92
C ALA A 125 24.82 -1.99 -31.97
N ASP A 126 24.74 -3.11 -32.69
CA ASP A 126 23.54 -3.95 -32.77
C ASP A 126 23.20 -4.57 -31.40
N SER A 127 24.23 -5.01 -30.67
CA SER A 127 24.06 -5.54 -29.30
C SER A 127 23.56 -4.48 -28.32
N ALA A 128 24.05 -3.24 -28.45
CA ALA A 128 23.55 -2.11 -27.67
C ALA A 128 22.08 -1.80 -28.00
N ASP A 129 21.70 -1.80 -29.28
CA ASP A 129 20.29 -1.60 -29.67
C ASP A 129 19.37 -2.72 -29.15
N ALA A 130 19.84 -3.97 -29.18
CA ALA A 130 19.12 -5.11 -28.61
C ALA A 130 18.91 -4.95 -27.09
N ARG A 131 19.94 -4.55 -26.35
CA ARG A 131 19.84 -4.25 -24.91
C ARG A 131 18.84 -3.11 -24.66
N PHE A 132 18.88 -2.05 -25.44
CA PHE A 132 17.91 -0.96 -25.30
C PHE A 132 16.46 -1.41 -25.56
N LYS A 133 16.21 -2.34 -26.49
CA LYS A 133 14.88 -2.93 -26.69
C LYS A 133 14.43 -3.74 -25.47
N ALA A 134 15.34 -4.52 -24.88
CA ALA A 134 15.05 -5.29 -23.67
C ALA A 134 14.72 -4.36 -22.48
N GLU A 135 15.53 -3.33 -22.26
CA GLU A 135 15.29 -2.33 -21.20
C GLU A 135 13.96 -1.58 -21.38
N GLN A 136 13.56 -1.29 -22.61
CA GLN A 136 12.26 -0.65 -22.88
C GLN A 136 11.10 -1.56 -22.50
N LYS A 137 11.21 -2.86 -22.82
CA LYS A 137 10.21 -3.85 -22.42
C LYS A 137 10.15 -3.98 -20.89
N GLU A 138 11.30 -4.07 -20.24
CA GLU A 138 11.40 -4.15 -18.78
C GLU A 138 10.83 -2.90 -18.10
N GLY A 139 11.04 -1.71 -18.69
CA GLY A 139 10.41 -0.47 -18.23
C GLY A 139 8.89 -0.49 -18.35
N ALA A 140 8.34 -1.02 -19.44
CA ALA A 140 6.89 -1.18 -19.60
C ALA A 140 6.32 -2.19 -18.58
N ASP A 141 6.98 -3.34 -18.42
CA ASP A 141 6.59 -4.36 -17.45
C ASP A 141 6.65 -3.81 -16.01
N ALA A 142 7.63 -2.95 -15.69
CA ALA A 142 7.74 -2.28 -14.40
C ALA A 142 6.61 -1.26 -14.14
N LEU A 143 6.13 -0.56 -15.18
CA LEU A 143 4.98 0.33 -15.07
C LEU A 143 3.69 -0.44 -14.80
N ASP A 144 3.49 -1.57 -15.47
CA ASP A 144 2.34 -2.45 -15.25
C ASP A 144 2.38 -3.06 -13.84
N ALA A 145 3.56 -3.48 -13.38
CA ALA A 145 3.75 -3.97 -12.02
C ALA A 145 3.43 -2.90 -10.96
N LEU A 146 3.86 -1.65 -11.17
CA LEU A 146 3.54 -0.53 -10.28
C LEU A 146 2.04 -0.23 -10.25
N ALA A 147 1.35 -0.32 -11.39
CA ALA A 147 -0.10 -0.17 -11.45
C ALA A 147 -0.80 -1.28 -10.66
N ALA A 148 -0.41 -2.54 -10.87
CA ALA A 148 -0.95 -3.68 -10.12
C ALA A 148 -0.69 -3.56 -8.61
N MET A 149 0.50 -3.10 -8.20
CA MET A 149 0.80 -2.83 -6.79
C MET A 149 -0.09 -1.74 -6.20
N ASN A 150 -0.40 -0.68 -6.96
CA ASN A 150 -1.29 0.39 -6.52
C ASN A 150 -2.72 -0.12 -6.31
N ASP A 151 -3.21 -0.96 -7.21
CA ASP A 151 -4.54 -1.55 -7.10
C ASP A 151 -4.63 -2.52 -5.92
N ALA A 152 -3.60 -3.36 -5.73
CA ALA A 152 -3.51 -4.28 -4.60
C ALA A 152 -3.43 -3.53 -3.25
N LEU A 153 -2.60 -2.49 -3.17
CA LEU A 153 -2.51 -1.63 -1.97
C LEU A 153 -3.85 -0.98 -1.66
N SER A 154 -4.52 -0.42 -2.67
CA SER A 154 -5.83 0.21 -2.50
C SER A 154 -6.89 -0.79 -2.00
N ALA A 155 -6.87 -2.02 -2.52
CA ALA A 155 -7.76 -3.08 -2.07
C ALA A 155 -7.50 -3.50 -0.62
N GLU A 156 -6.24 -3.63 -0.21
CA GLU A 156 -5.87 -3.96 1.18
C GLU A 156 -6.20 -2.82 2.15
N LEU A 157 -5.89 -1.57 1.78
CA LEU A 157 -6.28 -0.41 2.56
C LEU A 157 -7.81 -0.33 2.73
N ALA A 158 -8.59 -0.66 1.70
CA ALA A 158 -10.04 -0.72 1.81
C ALA A 158 -10.55 -1.84 2.72
N LYS A 159 -9.85 -3.00 2.79
CA LYS A 159 -10.18 -4.06 3.75
C LYS A 159 -9.86 -3.63 5.16
N LEU A 160 -8.69 -3.03 5.38
CA LEU A 160 -8.25 -2.51 6.68
C LEU A 160 -9.13 -1.37 7.16
N ALA A 161 -9.56 -0.47 6.27
CA ALA A 161 -10.50 0.62 6.59
C ALA A 161 -11.80 0.10 7.22
N LYS A 162 -12.26 -1.09 6.84
CA LYS A 162 -13.48 -1.70 7.43
C LYS A 162 -13.27 -2.14 8.88
N LEU A 163 -12.03 -2.29 9.35
CA LEU A 163 -11.72 -2.61 10.75
C LEU A 163 -11.70 -1.36 11.64
N PHE A 164 -11.54 -0.18 11.02
CA PHE A 164 -11.48 1.13 11.67
C PHE A 164 -12.76 1.96 11.47
N LYS A 165 -13.80 1.39 10.83
CA LYS A 165 -15.14 1.98 10.66
C LYS A 165 -16.16 1.23 11.50
#